data_AF-A0A2D6JPA2-F1
#
_entry.id   AF-A0A2D6JPA2-F1
#
_cell.length_a   1.000
_cell.length_b   1.000
_cell.length_c   1.000
_cell.angle_alpha   90.00
_cell.angle_beta   90.00
_cell.angle_gamma   90.00
#
_symmetry.space_group_name_H-M   'P 1'
#
loop_
_entity.id
_entity.type
_entity.pdbx_description
1 polymer ?
#
loop_
_entity_poly.entity_id
_entity_poly.type
_entity_poly.pdbx_seq_one_letter_code
_entity_poly.pdbx_strand_id
1 'polypeptide(L)'
;MNRGLARFIGDMFDLFADHALFFGIVGSLCFLFGPSLLVFLERKERLPRAVVWLFTFVLTPAIFLFLIFMAIPQSYCNDPLPHDAFRVFYPLFLPLIPLYVHYFRAEHLNHPFQFGFILVGLSAGVFALTIGYEILHLAYQSVQGHGIVYSGARAWECAYVNHASMSSARDTRDTALNLFLVIQVIVLVAVRIRKRRQRLNSEDESSEPDIGA
;
A
#
# COMPACT_ATOMS: atom_id res chain seq x y z
N MET A 1 -23.91 -4.28 3.84
CA MET A 1 -22.71 -4.75 4.55
C MET A 1 -23.12 -5.84 5.54
N ASN A 2 -22.48 -7.01 5.53
CA ASN A 2 -22.91 -8.15 6.36
C ASN A 2 -22.57 -7.90 7.83
N ARG A 3 -23.51 -8.14 8.76
CA ARG A 3 -23.36 -7.77 10.19
C ARG A 3 -22.17 -8.46 10.86
N GLY A 4 -21.85 -9.67 10.41
CA GLY A 4 -20.66 -10.42 10.85
C GLY A 4 -19.34 -9.83 10.36
N LEU A 5 -19.29 -9.33 9.13
CA LEU A 5 -18.10 -8.67 8.58
C LEU A 5 -17.79 -7.38 9.36
N ALA A 6 -18.83 -6.59 9.67
CA ALA A 6 -18.66 -5.35 10.44
C ALA A 6 -18.14 -5.63 11.85
N ARG A 7 -18.62 -6.68 12.52
CA ARG A 7 -18.08 -7.11 13.82
C ARG A 7 -16.64 -7.58 13.72
N PHE A 8 -16.32 -8.45 12.76
CA PHE A 8 -14.95 -8.91 12.57
C PHE A 8 -13.97 -7.76 12.32
N ILE A 9 -14.37 -6.78 11.49
CA ILE A 9 -13.56 -5.58 11.25
C ILE A 9 -13.40 -4.78 12.55
N GLY A 10 -14.47 -4.62 13.34
CA GLY A 10 -14.41 -3.98 14.66
C GLY A 10 -13.44 -4.68 15.62
N ASP A 11 -13.59 -5.99 15.79
CA ASP A 11 -12.75 -6.80 16.68
C ASP A 11 -11.26 -6.75 16.26
N MET A 12 -10.99 -6.69 14.95
CA MET A 12 -9.62 -6.51 14.44
C MET A 12 -9.07 -5.13 14.76
N PHE A 13 -9.86 -4.06 14.65
CA PHE A 13 -9.42 -2.72 15.03
C PHE A 13 -9.19 -2.59 16.54
N ASP A 14 -10.03 -3.22 17.37
CA ASP A 14 -9.85 -3.25 18.82
C ASP A 14 -8.55 -3.98 19.20
N LEU A 15 -8.26 -5.12 18.56
CA LEU A 15 -6.98 -5.82 18.73
C LEU A 15 -5.77 -4.95 18.35
N PHE A 16 -5.87 -4.17 17.27
CA PHE A 16 -4.82 -3.23 16.88
C PHE A 16 -4.68 -2.09 17.88
N ALA A 17 -5.78 -1.58 18.44
CA ALA A 17 -5.76 -0.52 19.45
C ALA A 17 -5.07 -1.00 20.75
N ASP A 18 -5.42 -2.20 21.22
CA ASP A 18 -4.86 -2.79 22.45
C ASP A 18 -3.37 -3.13 22.34
N HIS A 19 -2.88 -3.34 21.13
CA HIS A 19 -1.49 -3.72 20.84
C HIS A 19 -0.80 -2.76 19.87
N ALA A 20 -1.24 -1.49 19.82
CA ALA A 20 -0.80 -0.51 18.84
C ALA A 20 0.72 -0.31 18.81
N LEU A 21 1.37 -0.34 19.98
CA LEU A 21 2.84 -0.23 20.07
C LEU A 21 3.56 -1.44 19.47
N PHE A 22 3.07 -2.65 19.73
CA PHE A 22 3.68 -3.87 19.18
C PHE A 22 3.52 -3.92 17.67
N PHE A 23 2.30 -3.71 17.16
CA PHE A 23 2.03 -3.67 15.72
C PHE A 23 2.74 -2.49 15.04
N GLY A 24 2.85 -1.35 15.71
CA GLY A 24 3.60 -0.20 15.23
C GLY A 24 5.08 -0.52 15.06
N ILE A 25 5.75 -1.06 16.08
CA ILE A 25 7.18 -1.37 16.03
C ILE A 25 7.45 -2.52 15.04
N VAL A 26 6.77 -3.65 15.19
CA VAL A 26 7.00 -4.83 14.35
C VAL A 26 6.60 -4.56 12.91
N GLY A 27 5.42 -3.96 12.70
CA GLY A 27 4.93 -3.58 11.38
C GLY A 27 5.87 -2.60 10.68
N SER A 28 6.39 -1.59 11.39
CA SER A 28 7.35 -0.64 10.82
C SER A 28 8.66 -1.32 10.45
N LEU A 29 9.23 -2.17 11.31
CA LEU A 29 10.45 -2.91 10.99
C LEU A 29 10.25 -3.83 9.78
N CYS A 30 9.16 -4.59 9.75
CA CYS A 30 8.81 -5.45 8.63
C CYS A 30 8.57 -4.66 7.34
N PHE A 31 7.97 -3.47 7.42
CA PHE A 31 7.74 -2.61 6.27
C PHE A 31 9.04 -1.98 5.74
N LEU A 32 9.90 -1.47 6.62
CA LEU A 32 11.15 -0.80 6.27
C LEU A 32 12.19 -1.78 5.69
N PHE A 33 12.34 -2.96 6.31
CA PHE A 33 13.39 -3.91 5.94
C PHE A 33 12.89 -5.11 5.14
N GLY A 34 11.62 -5.50 5.29
CA GLY A 34 11.07 -6.70 4.69
C GLY A 34 11.13 -6.73 3.16
N PRO A 35 10.68 -5.69 2.43
CA PRO A 35 10.77 -5.67 0.97
C PRO A 35 12.20 -5.82 0.45
N SER A 36 13.17 -5.14 1.09
CA SER A 36 14.59 -5.25 0.77
C SER A 36 15.13 -6.66 1.05
N LEU A 37 14.76 -7.26 2.18
CA LEU A 37 15.17 -8.61 2.56
C LEU A 37 14.60 -9.67 1.60
N LEU A 38 13.33 -9.55 1.22
CA LEU A 38 12.70 -10.43 0.24
C LEU A 38 13.43 -10.41 -1.10
N VAL A 39 13.72 -9.21 -1.61
CA VAL A 39 14.47 -9.03 -2.86
C VAL A 39 15.88 -9.60 -2.74
N PHE A 40 16.56 -9.36 -1.62
CA PHE A 40 17.91 -9.88 -1.39
C PHE A 40 17.95 -11.40 -1.35
N LEU A 41 17.00 -12.03 -0.67
CA LEU A 41 16.90 -13.48 -0.58
C LEU A 41 16.50 -14.11 -1.92
N GLU A 42 15.58 -13.48 -2.66
CA GLU A 42 15.17 -13.94 -4.00
C GLU A 42 16.35 -13.90 -4.97
N ARG A 43 17.13 -12.79 -4.98
CA ARG A 43 18.33 -12.66 -5.82
C ARG A 43 19.42 -13.67 -5.51
N LYS A 44 19.47 -14.18 -4.28
CA LYS A 44 20.40 -15.24 -3.87
C LYS A 44 19.84 -16.64 -4.09
N GLU A 45 18.63 -16.77 -4.62
CA GLU A 45 17.89 -18.04 -4.77
C GLU A 45 17.73 -18.79 -3.43
N ARG A 46 17.78 -18.04 -2.31
CA ARG A 46 17.69 -18.57 -0.95
C ARG A 46 16.38 -18.20 -0.27
N LEU A 47 15.40 -17.68 -1.02
CA LEU A 47 14.12 -17.28 -0.46
C LEU A 47 13.28 -18.52 -0.14
N PRO A 48 13.05 -18.83 1.15
CA PRO A 48 12.25 -19.99 1.51
C PRO A 48 10.79 -19.72 1.14
N ARG A 49 10.12 -20.70 0.53
CA ARG A 49 8.69 -20.58 0.18
C ARG A 49 7.86 -20.14 1.38
N ALA A 50 8.09 -20.74 2.56
CA ALA A 50 7.38 -20.39 3.78
C ALA A 50 7.47 -18.89 4.14
N VAL A 51 8.63 -18.26 3.93
CA VAL A 51 8.81 -16.82 4.20
C VAL A 51 7.97 -15.97 3.25
N VAL A 52 7.92 -16.33 1.97
CA VAL A 52 7.09 -15.61 0.97
C VAL A 52 5.61 -15.73 1.32
N TRP A 53 5.16 -16.94 1.69
CA TRP A 53 3.77 -17.17 2.09
C TRP A 53 3.41 -16.40 3.35
N LEU A 54 4.27 -16.43 4.37
CA LEU A 54 4.08 -15.65 5.59
C LEU A 54 3.98 -14.15 5.29
N PHE A 55 4.86 -13.64 4.42
CA PHE A 55 4.84 -12.23 4.06
C PHE A 55 3.57 -11.85 3.29
N THR A 56 3.16 -12.71 2.34
CA THR A 56 2.00 -12.47 1.47
C THR A 56 0.69 -12.52 2.25
N PHE A 57 0.49 -13.52 3.12
CA PHE A 57 -0.82 -13.78 3.74
C PHE A 57 -0.96 -13.27 5.16
N VAL A 58 0.15 -12.95 5.85
CA VAL A 58 0.11 -12.49 7.24
C VAL A 58 0.66 -11.08 7.34
N LEU A 59 1.92 -10.85 6.96
CA LEU A 59 2.57 -9.56 7.21
C LEU A 59 2.01 -8.45 6.34
N THR A 60 1.85 -8.66 5.02
CA THR A 60 1.30 -7.63 4.13
C THR A 60 -0.12 -7.21 4.53
N PRO A 61 -1.09 -8.12 4.76
CA PRO A 61 -2.42 -7.75 5.24
C PRO A 61 -2.39 -7.05 6.59
N ALA A 62 -1.59 -7.53 7.56
CA ALA A 62 -1.48 -6.90 8.86
C ALA A 62 -0.93 -5.47 8.78
N ILE A 63 0.15 -5.27 8.00
CA ILE A 63 0.72 -3.93 7.76
C ILE A 63 -0.30 -3.06 7.05
N PHE A 64 -0.97 -3.56 6.00
CA PHE A 64 -1.98 -2.80 5.28
C PHE A 64 -3.13 -2.33 6.18
N LEU A 65 -3.67 -3.22 7.02
CA LEU A 65 -4.73 -2.88 7.97
C LEU A 65 -4.26 -1.86 9.01
N PHE A 66 -3.04 -2.01 9.51
CA PHE A 66 -2.44 -1.04 10.43
C PHE A 66 -2.27 0.34 9.78
N LEU A 67 -1.79 0.41 8.54
CA LEU A 67 -1.65 1.66 7.82
C LEU A 67 -3.03 2.32 7.57
N ILE A 68 -4.06 1.54 7.24
CA ILE A 68 -5.43 2.05 7.12
C ILE A 68 -5.95 2.57 8.46
N PHE A 69 -5.74 1.83 9.55
CA PHE A 69 -6.13 2.27 10.89
C PHE A 69 -5.55 3.64 11.22
N MET A 70 -4.25 3.80 10.97
CA MET A 70 -3.53 5.06 11.16
C MET A 70 -4.01 6.17 10.22
N ALA A 71 -4.62 5.84 9.08
CA ALA A 71 -5.17 6.81 8.13
C ALA A 71 -6.59 7.29 8.47
N ILE A 72 -7.23 6.76 9.52
CA ILE A 72 -8.60 7.15 9.91
C ILE A 72 -8.54 8.28 10.94
N PRO A 73 -8.91 9.52 10.58
CA PRO A 73 -8.92 10.62 11.51
C PRO A 73 -10.10 10.53 12.48
N GLN A 74 -9.88 10.96 13.73
CA GLN A 74 -10.87 10.94 14.81
C GLN A 74 -11.47 12.34 15.10
N SER A 75 -10.79 13.42 14.67
CA SER A 75 -11.15 14.81 15.00
C SER A 75 -10.77 15.77 13.86
N TYR A 76 -11.41 16.96 13.79
CA TYR A 76 -11.02 18.06 12.90
C TYR A 76 -10.90 19.39 13.66
N CYS A 77 -10.07 20.30 13.18
CA CYS A 77 -9.80 21.57 13.85
C CYS A 77 -9.86 22.73 12.82
N ASN A 78 -10.01 23.97 13.30
CA ASN A 78 -10.18 25.13 12.42
C ASN A 78 -8.91 25.45 11.59
N ASP A 79 -7.73 25.12 12.11
CA ASP A 79 -6.48 25.27 11.39
C ASP A 79 -6.14 23.99 10.62
N PRO A 80 -6.18 24.00 9.27
CA PRO A 80 -5.79 22.84 8.48
C PRO A 80 -4.30 22.58 8.68
N LEU A 81 -3.91 21.29 8.71
CA LEU A 81 -2.51 20.92 8.63
C LEU A 81 -1.95 21.50 7.32
N PRO A 82 -0.88 22.31 7.34
CA PRO A 82 -0.31 22.85 6.12
C PRO A 82 0.11 21.70 5.20
N HIS A 83 -0.07 21.86 3.89
CA HIS A 83 0.24 20.81 2.91
C HIS A 83 1.68 20.24 3.06
N ASP A 84 2.62 21.07 3.51
CA ASP A 84 4.01 20.67 3.79
C ASP A 84 4.14 19.60 4.89
N ALA A 85 3.19 19.50 5.83
CA ALA A 85 3.19 18.47 6.87
C ALA A 85 2.83 17.08 6.32
N PHE A 86 2.08 16.99 5.22
CA PHE A 86 1.80 15.70 4.55
C PHE A 86 3.04 15.11 3.87
N ARG A 87 4.02 15.95 3.51
CA ARG A 87 5.29 15.50 2.89
C ARG A 87 6.10 14.59 3.80
N VAL A 88 5.91 14.68 5.11
CA VAL A 88 6.58 13.82 6.10
C VAL A 88 6.29 12.33 5.84
N PHE A 89 5.16 12.01 5.21
CA PHE A 89 4.75 10.64 4.93
C PHE A 89 5.22 10.11 3.57
N TYR A 90 5.58 10.96 2.59
CA TYR A 90 6.04 10.51 1.27
C TYR A 90 7.30 9.61 1.28
N PRO A 91 8.27 9.78 2.20
CA PRO A 91 9.37 8.85 2.36
C PRO A 91 8.95 7.39 2.61
N LEU A 92 7.70 7.12 3.00
CA LEU A 92 7.17 5.76 3.16
C LEU A 92 7.14 4.97 1.84
N PHE A 93 7.27 5.61 0.67
CA PHE A 93 7.45 4.86 -0.59
C PHE A 93 8.88 4.31 -0.76
N LEU A 94 9.90 4.86 -0.07
CA LEU A 94 11.30 4.47 -0.25
C LEU A 94 11.57 2.98 0.03
N PRO A 95 11.03 2.36 1.10
CA PRO A 95 11.20 0.94 1.38
C PRO A 95 10.64 0.02 0.28
N LEU A 96 9.70 0.51 -0.53
CA LEU A 96 9.12 -0.27 -1.63
C LEU A 96 9.96 -0.23 -2.90
N ILE A 97 10.88 0.74 -3.05
CA ILE A 97 11.70 0.91 -4.25
C ILE A 97 12.46 -0.36 -4.64
N PRO A 98 13.16 -1.07 -3.73
CA PRO A 98 13.85 -2.31 -4.10
C PRO A 98 12.93 -3.35 -4.72
N LEU A 99 11.69 -3.44 -4.19
CA LEU A 99 10.67 -4.37 -4.67
C LEU A 99 10.16 -3.97 -6.06
N TYR A 100 9.87 -2.69 -6.27
CA TYR A 100 9.54 -2.14 -7.60
C TYR A 100 10.65 -2.41 -8.60
N VAL A 101 11.89 -2.01 -8.28
CA VAL A 101 13.03 -2.18 -9.18
C VAL A 101 13.25 -3.65 -9.52
N HIS A 102 13.18 -4.54 -8.53
CA HIS A 102 13.35 -5.97 -8.76
C HIS A 102 12.22 -6.54 -9.61
N TYR A 103 10.96 -6.19 -9.32
CA TYR A 103 9.82 -6.63 -10.12
C TYR A 103 9.99 -6.20 -11.59
N PHE A 104 10.30 -4.94 -11.85
CA PHE A 104 10.39 -4.44 -13.22
C PHE A 104 11.66 -4.90 -13.94
N ARG A 105 12.80 -5.09 -13.26
CA ARG A 105 14.07 -5.45 -13.90
C ARG A 105 14.32 -6.94 -14.02
N ALA A 106 13.91 -7.76 -13.06
CA ALA A 106 14.18 -9.19 -13.10
C ALA A 106 13.54 -9.86 -14.32
N GLU A 107 14.35 -10.55 -15.12
CA GLU A 107 13.86 -11.30 -16.28
C GLU A 107 13.00 -12.47 -15.85
N HIS A 108 13.45 -13.17 -14.80
CA HIS A 108 12.71 -14.25 -14.14
C HIS A 108 12.41 -13.89 -12.68
N LEU A 109 11.24 -14.29 -12.20
CA LEU A 109 10.85 -14.25 -10.80
C LEU A 109 10.27 -15.60 -10.44
N ASN A 110 10.66 -16.14 -9.29
CA ASN A 110 10.16 -17.42 -8.83
C ASN A 110 8.72 -17.29 -8.33
N HIS A 111 8.36 -16.10 -7.81
CA HIS A 111 7.07 -15.85 -7.14
C HIS A 111 6.35 -14.57 -7.65
N PRO A 112 6.07 -14.46 -8.96
CA PRO A 112 5.59 -13.20 -9.55
C PRO A 112 4.26 -12.71 -8.96
N PHE A 113 3.34 -13.62 -8.63
CA PHE A 113 2.05 -13.26 -8.04
C PHE A 113 2.18 -12.77 -6.60
N GLN A 114 3.00 -13.44 -5.78
CA GLN A 114 3.23 -13.05 -4.39
C GLN A 114 3.94 -11.71 -4.31
N PHE A 115 5.00 -11.51 -5.11
CA PHE A 115 5.68 -10.22 -5.19
C PHE A 115 4.76 -9.09 -5.68
N GLY A 116 3.89 -9.38 -6.65
CA GLY A 116 2.87 -8.44 -7.12
C GLY A 116 1.87 -8.07 -6.02
N PHE A 117 1.34 -9.07 -5.31
CA PHE A 117 0.40 -8.85 -4.20
C PHE A 117 1.02 -8.03 -3.06
N ILE A 118 2.24 -8.39 -2.64
CA ILE A 118 2.97 -7.67 -1.58
C ILE A 118 3.16 -6.20 -1.99
N LEU A 119 3.60 -5.98 -3.24
CA LEU A 119 3.85 -4.65 -3.75
C LEU A 119 2.57 -3.80 -3.83
N VAL A 120 1.48 -4.35 -4.39
CA VAL A 120 0.18 -3.67 -4.47
C VAL A 120 -0.36 -3.38 -3.08
N GLY A 121 -0.45 -4.38 -2.21
CA GLY A 121 -1.01 -4.25 -0.86
C GLY A 121 -0.27 -3.22 -0.01
N LEU A 122 1.07 -3.28 0.04
CA LEU A 122 1.85 -2.31 0.80
C LEU A 122 1.74 -0.91 0.20
N SER A 123 1.80 -0.78 -1.13
CA SER A 123 1.68 0.54 -1.77
C SER A 123 0.29 1.17 -1.58
N ALA A 124 -0.77 0.36 -1.51
CA ALA A 124 -2.12 0.82 -1.24
C ALA A 124 -2.23 1.39 0.18
N GLY A 125 -1.61 0.72 1.16
CA GLY A 125 -1.56 1.23 2.54
C GLY A 125 -0.77 2.53 2.64
N VAL A 126 0.39 2.62 1.97
CA VAL A 126 1.19 3.86 1.92
C VAL A 126 0.42 4.98 1.21
N PHE A 127 -0.24 4.67 0.09
CA PHE A 127 -1.08 5.62 -0.63
C PHE A 127 -2.18 6.15 0.28
N ALA A 128 -2.91 5.26 0.98
CA ALA A 128 -3.98 5.65 1.88
C ALA A 128 -3.53 6.61 2.99
N LEU A 129 -2.33 6.40 3.55
CA LEU A 129 -1.75 7.28 4.58
C LEU A 129 -1.21 8.60 4.04
N THR A 130 -0.75 8.61 2.79
CA THR A 130 -0.10 9.77 2.18
C THR A 130 -1.11 10.55 1.35
N ILE A 131 -1.17 10.24 0.06
CA ILE A 131 -1.98 10.90 -0.96
C ILE A 131 -3.47 10.75 -0.65
N GLY A 132 -3.90 9.56 -0.24
CA GLY A 132 -5.30 9.29 0.10
C GLY A 132 -5.78 10.15 1.27
N TYR A 133 -4.96 10.31 2.31
CA TYR A 133 -5.30 11.18 3.43
C TYR A 133 -5.34 12.65 3.02
N GLU A 134 -4.42 13.09 2.16
CA GLU A 134 -4.42 14.44 1.63
C GLU A 134 -5.69 14.73 0.79
N ILE A 135 -6.08 13.79 -0.08
CA ILE A 135 -7.33 13.87 -0.85
C ILE A 135 -8.54 13.93 0.08
N LEU A 136 -8.56 13.08 1.13
CA LEU A 136 -9.61 13.08 2.14
C LEU A 136 -9.71 14.44 2.84
N HIS A 137 -8.57 15.01 3.23
CA HIS A 137 -8.48 16.32 3.88
C HIS A 137 -9.04 17.42 2.98
N LEU A 138 -8.56 17.50 1.73
CA LEU A 138 -8.98 18.52 0.76
C LEU A 138 -10.47 18.39 0.41
N ALA A 139 -10.95 17.16 0.19
CA ALA A 139 -12.34 16.90 -0.10
C ALA A 139 -13.24 17.28 1.08
N TYR A 140 -12.85 16.95 2.31
CA TYR A 140 -13.60 17.32 3.50
C TYR A 140 -13.61 18.84 3.71
N GLN A 141 -12.46 19.50 3.55
CA GLN A 141 -12.33 20.95 3.67
C GLN A 141 -13.19 21.70 2.64
N SER A 142 -13.30 21.19 1.42
CA SER A 142 -14.13 21.81 0.38
C SER A 142 -15.62 21.86 0.72
N VAL A 143 -16.09 20.94 1.58
CA VAL A 143 -17.51 20.84 1.97
C VAL A 143 -17.77 21.51 3.32
N GLN A 144 -16.86 21.35 4.28
CA GLN A 144 -17.05 21.83 5.67
C GLN A 144 -16.38 23.17 5.97
N GLY A 145 -15.49 23.65 5.11
CA GLY A 145 -14.69 24.85 5.34
C GLY A 145 -13.52 24.67 6.33
N HIS A 146 -13.43 23.53 7.01
CA HIS A 146 -12.39 23.19 7.99
C HIS A 146 -11.60 21.94 7.61
N GLY A 147 -10.35 21.87 8.05
CA GLY A 147 -9.42 20.77 7.74
C GLY A 147 -9.36 19.68 8.81
N ILE A 148 -9.01 18.47 8.40
CA ILE A 148 -8.78 17.34 9.30
C ILE A 148 -7.31 17.27 9.71
N VAL A 149 -7.01 17.16 11.00
CA VAL A 149 -5.63 17.25 11.53
C VAL A 149 -5.14 15.87 11.99
N TYR A 150 -3.87 15.53 11.68
CA TYR A 150 -3.17 14.38 12.25
C TYR A 150 -2.66 14.77 13.64
N SER A 151 -2.97 13.96 14.66
CA SER A 151 -2.87 14.30 16.10
C SER A 151 -1.69 15.21 16.50
N GLY A 152 -2.00 16.29 17.20
CA GLY A 152 -1.07 17.25 17.79
C GLY A 152 -1.79 18.41 18.47
N ALA A 153 -2.96 18.79 17.95
CA ALA A 153 -3.92 19.65 18.63
C ALA A 153 -4.57 18.91 19.81
N ARG A 154 -4.90 19.61 20.89
CA ARG A 154 -5.53 18.96 22.05
C ARG A 154 -6.97 18.61 21.67
N ALA A 155 -7.43 17.41 22.05
CA ALA A 155 -8.74 16.90 21.64
C ALA A 155 -9.94 17.80 22.01
N TRP A 156 -9.77 18.74 22.94
CA TRP A 156 -10.80 19.73 23.31
C TRP A 156 -10.79 21.00 22.44
N GLU A 157 -9.76 21.23 21.63
CA GLU A 157 -9.64 22.33 20.66
C GLU A 157 -10.28 22.00 19.31
N CYS A 158 -10.74 20.75 19.15
CA CYS A 158 -11.18 20.18 17.89
C CYS A 158 -12.60 19.62 18.02
N ALA A 159 -13.38 19.71 16.94
CA ALA A 159 -14.74 19.20 16.91
C ALA A 159 -14.80 17.77 16.34
N TYR A 160 -15.86 17.05 16.70
CA TYR A 160 -16.13 15.70 16.20
C TYR A 160 -16.55 15.73 14.74
N VAL A 161 -15.99 14.81 13.95
CA VAL A 161 -16.17 14.70 12.50
C VAL A 161 -17.64 14.68 12.09
N ASN A 162 -18.01 15.56 11.15
CA ASN A 162 -19.33 15.52 10.52
C ASN A 162 -19.40 14.31 9.56
N HIS A 163 -20.21 13.32 9.93
CA HIS A 163 -20.29 12.06 9.20
C HIS A 163 -20.77 12.18 7.75
N ALA A 164 -21.62 13.16 7.42
CA ALA A 164 -22.12 13.35 6.06
C ALA A 164 -21.01 13.80 5.11
N SER A 165 -20.27 14.84 5.50
CA SER A 165 -19.13 15.32 4.71
C SER A 165 -17.96 14.34 4.71
N MET A 166 -17.77 13.62 5.82
CA MET A 166 -16.78 12.55 5.88
C MET A 166 -17.07 11.41 4.91
N SER A 167 -18.36 11.08 4.71
CA SER A 167 -18.75 10.07 3.73
C SER A 167 -18.36 10.50 2.31
N SER A 168 -18.70 11.73 1.92
CA SER A 168 -18.36 12.26 0.60
C SER A 168 -16.84 12.37 0.38
N ALA A 169 -16.09 12.79 1.40
CA ALA A 169 -14.63 12.85 1.33
C ALA A 169 -14.01 11.44 1.22
N ARG A 170 -14.55 10.46 1.94
CA ARG A 170 -14.12 9.05 1.84
C ARG A 170 -14.40 8.47 0.46
N ASP A 171 -15.57 8.74 -0.13
CA ASP A 171 -15.87 8.27 -1.49
C ASP A 171 -14.87 8.82 -2.51
N THR A 172 -14.47 10.09 -2.37
CA THR A 172 -13.45 10.71 -3.24
C THR A 172 -12.09 10.05 -3.06
N ARG A 173 -11.66 9.87 -1.80
CA ARG A 173 -10.41 9.15 -1.47
C ARG A 173 -10.42 7.73 -2.01
N ASP A 174 -11.51 6.99 -1.80
CA ASP A 174 -11.64 5.58 -2.16
C ASP A 174 -11.68 5.41 -3.67
N THR A 175 -12.28 6.36 -4.40
CA THR A 175 -12.20 6.44 -5.86
C THR A 175 -10.75 6.61 -6.32
N ALA A 176 -9.99 7.53 -5.71
CA ALA A 176 -8.58 7.73 -6.05
C ALA A 176 -7.72 6.50 -5.73
N LEU A 177 -7.95 5.85 -4.58
CA LEU A 177 -7.28 4.61 -4.21
C LEU A 177 -7.59 3.47 -5.20
N ASN A 178 -8.86 3.34 -5.61
CA ASN A 178 -9.27 2.35 -6.60
C ASN A 178 -8.60 2.60 -7.96
N LEU A 179 -8.53 3.85 -8.41
CA LEU A 179 -7.81 4.21 -9.63
C LEU A 179 -6.32 3.87 -9.52
N PHE A 180 -5.69 4.22 -8.40
CA PHE A 180 -4.28 3.88 -8.13
C PHE A 180 -4.06 2.36 -8.21
N LEU A 181 -4.90 1.56 -7.56
CA LEU A 181 -4.84 0.10 -7.59
C LEU A 181 -4.99 -0.46 -9.00
N VAL A 182 -5.99 0.01 -9.75
CA VAL A 182 -6.25 -0.44 -11.13
C VAL A 182 -5.06 -0.14 -12.04
N ILE A 183 -4.56 1.11 -12.02
CA ILE A 183 -3.40 1.52 -12.82
C ILE A 183 -2.19 0.66 -12.46
N GLN A 184 -1.93 0.49 -11.17
CA GLN A 184 -0.79 -0.28 -10.70
C GLN A 184 -0.85 -1.74 -11.16
N VAL A 185 -2.00 -2.40 -11.00
CA VAL A 185 -2.18 -3.80 -11.44
C VAL A 185 -1.99 -3.90 -12.96
N ILE A 186 -2.57 -2.98 -13.74
CA ILE A 186 -2.40 -2.96 -15.21
C ILE A 186 -0.93 -2.84 -15.57
N VAL A 187 -0.17 -1.92 -14.95
CA VAL A 187 1.26 -1.74 -15.21
C VAL A 187 2.04 -3.01 -14.88
N LEU A 188 1.80 -3.63 -13.73
CA LEU A 188 2.51 -4.84 -13.30
C LEU A 188 2.22 -6.02 -14.25
N VAL A 189 0.98 -6.18 -14.70
CA VAL A 189 0.57 -7.21 -15.65
C VAL A 189 1.18 -6.94 -17.03
N ALA A 190 1.12 -5.70 -17.52
CA ALA A 190 1.69 -5.31 -18.81
C ALA A 190 3.20 -5.58 -18.89
N VAL A 191 3.94 -5.29 -17.82
CA VAL A 191 5.38 -5.61 -17.72
C VAL A 191 5.63 -7.11 -17.83
N ARG A 192 4.82 -7.94 -17.16
CA ARG A 192 4.97 -9.40 -17.21
C ARG A 192 4.66 -9.97 -18.58
N ILE A 193 3.60 -9.49 -19.22
CA ILE A 193 3.23 -9.90 -20.57
C ILE A 193 4.34 -9.52 -21.56
N ARG A 194 4.87 -8.29 -21.48
CA ARG A 194 5.97 -7.82 -22.34
C ARG A 194 7.20 -8.71 -22.21
N LYS A 195 7.63 -9.02 -21.00
CA LYS A 195 8.81 -9.89 -20.78
C LYS A 195 8.59 -11.31 -21.25
N ARG A 196 7.39 -11.86 -21.07
CA ARG A 196 7.04 -13.19 -21.58
C ARG A 196 7.09 -13.24 -23.10
N ARG A 197 6.58 -12.21 -23.79
CA ARG A 197 6.65 -12.10 -25.25
C ARG A 197 8.08 -11.97 -25.77
N GLN A 198 8.91 -11.15 -25.11
CA GLN A 198 10.32 -11.01 -25.50
C GLN A 198 11.06 -12.35 -25.45
N ARG A 199 10.80 -13.17 -24.44
CA ARG A 199 11.41 -14.50 -24.32
C ARG A 199 10.98 -15.45 -25.44
N LEU A 200 9.69 -15.53 -25.71
CA LEU A 200 9.16 -16.37 -26.79
C LEU A 200 9.79 -16.00 -28.14
N ASN A 201 9.87 -14.71 -28.44
CA ASN A 201 10.49 -14.25 -29.69
C ASN A 201 11.99 -14.57 -29.75
N SER A 202 12.72 -14.47 -28.64
CA SER A 202 14.15 -14.84 -28.59
C SER A 202 14.38 -16.35 -28.71
N GLU A 203 13.47 -17.17 -28.18
CA GLU A 203 13.52 -18.63 -28.33
C GLU A 203 13.22 -19.04 -29.78
N ASP A 204 12.23 -18.41 -30.42
CA ASP A 204 11.89 -18.65 -31.83
C ASP A 204 13.04 -18.26 -32.78
N GLU A 205 13.67 -17.09 -32.60
CA GLU A 205 14.86 -16.68 -33.39
C GLU A 205 16.07 -17.61 -33.20
N SER A 206 16.24 -18.19 -32.01
CA SER A 206 17.35 -19.14 -31.74
C SER A 206 17.13 -20.55 -32.29
N SER A 207 15.89 -20.84 -32.73
CA SER A 207 15.47 -22.15 -33.24
C SER A 207 15.37 -22.22 -34.76
N GLU A 208 15.58 -21.10 -35.46
CA GLU A 208 15.67 -21.06 -36.92
C GLU A 208 16.99 -21.76 -37.33
N PRO A 209 16.94 -22.93 -37.99
CA PRO A 209 18.15 -23.62 -38.38
C PRO A 209 18.92 -22.76 -39.37
N ASP A 210 20.23 -22.66 -39.12
CA ASP A 210 21.24 -22.16 -40.05
C ASP A 210 21.20 -23.05 -41.31
N ILE A 211 20.21 -22.82 -42.19
CA ILE A 211 20.19 -23.38 -43.54
C ILE A 211 21.18 -22.54 -44.32
N GLY A 212 22.46 -22.87 -44.15
CA GLY A 212 23.51 -22.44 -45.05
C GLY A 212 23.22 -22.98 -46.45
N ALA A 213 23.08 -22.06 -47.40
CA ALA A 213 23.50 -22.17 -48.80
C ALA A 213 23.34 -20.82 -49.50
#